data_AF-A0A1V6UCQ6-F1
#
_entry.id   AF-A0A1V6UCQ6-F1
#
_cell.length_a   1.000
_cell.length_b   1.000
_cell.length_c   1.000
_cell.angle_alpha   90.00
_cell.angle_beta   90.00
_cell.angle_gamma   90.00
#
_symmetry.space_group_name_H-M   'P 1'
#
loop_
_entity.id
_entity.type
_entity.pdbx_description
1 polymer ?
#
loop_
_entity_poly.entity_id
_entity_poly.type
_entity_poly.pdbx_seq_one_letter_code
_entity_poly.pdbx_strand_id
1 'polypeptide(L)'
;MLHRIASVVASEAAAGTHFATTIVVAAEWLPGGLSLKTYFVPRRLSQKNAALGGVGRIPGAAGAYVPGESCHAWVPQHEPRGQCAEPIAATNSMLAVDNVVSEKSHLKFYFQTPHTSFASVREIVTLGGRIPVADSHLQDLRSLLLAINGIDSDFADQQEVPCPEQYDPSAIDNFVELPILLSGYLYYFDIAPGPALPSIKLYNPVRRYGPDDRALAGGIMQWMDAHGRILRAV
;
A
#
# COMPACT_ATOMS: atom_id res chain seq x y z
N MET A 1 19.31 7.21 22.70
CA MET A 1 19.08 6.97 21.26
C MET A 1 17.95 7.83 20.69
N LEU A 2 16.74 7.79 21.26
CA LEU A 2 15.59 8.61 20.83
C LEU A 2 15.86 10.12 20.78
N HIS A 3 16.53 10.68 21.79
CA HIS A 3 16.90 12.10 21.83
C HIS A 3 17.79 12.53 20.65
N ARG A 4 18.67 11.64 20.18
CA ARG A 4 19.55 11.90 19.03
C ARG A 4 18.74 11.89 17.72
N ILE A 5 17.77 10.99 17.60
CA ILE A 5 16.89 10.92 16.42
C ILE A 5 16.03 12.18 16.34
N ALA A 6 15.39 12.58 17.44
CA ALA A 6 14.56 13.78 17.51
C ALA A 6 15.35 15.05 17.15
N SER A 7 16.59 15.18 17.65
CA SER A 7 17.45 16.32 17.33
C SER A 7 17.85 16.39 15.86
N VAL A 8 18.15 15.26 15.22
CA VAL A 8 18.48 15.22 13.78
C VAL A 8 17.25 15.56 12.93
N VAL A 9 16.09 14.98 13.26
CA VAL A 9 14.82 15.25 12.54
C VAL A 9 14.44 16.73 12.66
N ALA A 10 14.57 17.33 13.85
CA ALA A 10 14.29 18.75 14.04
C ALA A 10 15.24 19.65 13.21
N SER A 11 16.52 19.29 13.13
CA SER A 11 17.49 20.01 12.29
C SER A 11 17.19 19.89 10.80
N GLU A 12 16.76 18.71 10.33
CA GLU A 12 16.40 18.47 8.93
C GLU A 12 15.13 19.23 8.54
N ALA A 13 14.13 19.24 9.41
CA ALA A 13 12.91 20.02 9.23
C ALA A 13 13.22 21.52 9.16
N ALA A 14 14.06 22.05 10.06
CA ALA A 14 14.51 23.44 10.03
C ALA A 14 15.29 23.80 8.75
N ALA A 15 15.96 22.82 8.12
CA ALA A 15 16.64 22.98 6.84
C ALA A 15 15.73 22.81 5.61
N GLY A 16 14.42 22.67 5.79
CA GLY A 16 13.44 22.52 4.70
C GLY A 16 13.38 21.11 4.10
N THR A 17 13.83 20.08 4.82
CA THR A 17 13.73 18.70 4.33
C THR A 17 12.28 18.21 4.42
N HIS A 18 11.69 17.80 3.29
CA HIS A 18 10.27 17.43 3.20
C HIS A 18 9.92 16.07 3.83
N PHE A 19 10.88 15.16 4.04
CA PHE A 19 10.66 13.83 4.62
C PHE A 19 11.31 13.65 5.99
N ALA A 20 10.66 14.23 6.99
CA ALA A 20 11.00 14.04 8.40
C ALA A 20 10.27 12.83 9.04
N THR A 21 9.24 12.28 8.40
CA THR A 21 8.38 11.26 9.00
C THR A 21 9.08 9.91 9.08
N THR A 22 9.26 9.43 10.32
CA THR A 22 9.87 8.12 10.61
C THR A 22 8.88 7.17 11.29
N ILE A 23 7.93 7.73 12.04
CA ILE A 23 6.90 7.00 12.78
C ILE A 23 5.57 7.73 12.58
N VAL A 24 4.51 6.96 12.31
CA VAL A 24 3.13 7.45 12.28
C VAL A 24 2.30 6.60 13.22
N VAL A 25 1.40 7.21 14.00
CA VAL A 25 0.42 6.48 14.80
C VAL A 25 -0.96 6.74 14.22
N ALA A 26 -1.70 5.68 13.94
CA ALA A 26 -3.09 5.75 13.52
C ALA A 26 -4.01 5.30 14.66
N ALA A 27 -5.16 5.97 14.76
CA ALA A 27 -6.22 5.66 15.69
C ALA A 27 -7.45 5.16 14.91
N GLU A 28 -7.99 4.02 15.30
CA GLU A 28 -9.20 3.43 14.74
C GLU A 28 -10.30 3.42 15.80
N TRP A 29 -11.40 4.12 15.48
CA TRP A 29 -12.60 4.14 16.31
C TRP A 29 -13.49 2.96 15.92
N LEU A 30 -13.54 1.95 16.79
CA LEU A 30 -14.36 0.76 16.62
C LEU A 30 -15.55 0.82 17.59
N PRO A 31 -16.65 0.08 17.33
CA PRO A 31 -17.79 0.04 18.26
C PRO A 31 -17.41 -0.35 19.69
N GLY A 32 -16.38 -1.19 19.86
CA GLY A 32 -15.88 -1.66 21.15
C GLY A 32 -14.76 -0.81 21.78
N GLY A 33 -14.36 0.30 21.15
CA GLY A 33 -13.32 1.19 21.69
C GLY A 33 -12.29 1.64 20.65
N LEU A 34 -11.17 2.16 21.16
CA LEU A 34 -10.07 2.68 20.36
C LEU A 34 -9.02 1.59 20.11
N SER A 35 -8.61 1.41 18.86
CA SER A 35 -7.42 0.63 18.50
C SER A 35 -6.34 1.56 17.96
N LEU A 36 -5.07 1.23 18.20
CA LEU A 36 -3.92 2.00 17.72
C LEU A 36 -3.04 1.13 16.82
N LYS A 37 -2.45 1.76 15.81
CA LYS A 37 -1.46 1.16 14.91
C LYS A 37 -0.25 2.05 14.80
N THR A 38 0.94 1.45 14.78
CA THR A 38 2.20 2.18 14.62
C THR A 38 2.84 1.80 13.31
N TYR A 39 3.12 2.79 12.47
CA TYR A 39 3.79 2.66 11.19
C TYR A 39 5.23 3.12 11.34
N PHE A 40 6.14 2.40 10.71
CA PHE A 40 7.55 2.70 10.62
C PHE A 40 7.90 2.94 9.16
N VAL A 41 8.47 4.12 8.90
CA VAL A 41 8.96 4.54 7.59
C VAL A 41 10.49 4.45 7.64
N PRO A 42 11.10 3.39 7.10
CA PRO A 42 12.55 3.22 7.16
C PRO A 42 13.23 4.33 6.34
N ARG A 43 13.93 5.23 7.03
CA ARG A 43 14.78 6.25 6.41
C ARG A 43 16.17 6.24 7.04
N ARG A 44 17.17 6.61 6.24
CA ARG A 44 18.48 6.97 6.76
C ARG A 44 18.46 8.44 7.14
N LEU A 45 18.72 8.70 8.42
CA LEU A 45 18.92 10.07 8.89
C LEU A 45 20.10 10.71 8.15
N SER A 46 19.96 11.99 7.82
CA SER A 46 20.94 12.83 7.12
C SER A 46 21.20 12.48 5.65
N GLN A 47 20.45 11.55 5.05
CA GLN A 47 20.49 11.30 3.61
C GLN A 47 19.58 12.29 2.88
N LYS A 48 20.17 13.16 2.05
CA LYS A 48 19.42 14.01 1.09
C LYS A 48 18.80 13.10 0.02
N ASN A 49 17.55 13.34 -0.34
CA ASN A 49 16.75 12.49 -1.23
C ASN A 49 16.71 11.04 -0.71
N ALA A 50 16.28 10.86 0.54
CA ALA A 50 15.97 9.55 1.08
C ALA A 50 14.71 9.00 0.36
N ALA A 51 14.83 8.69 -0.94
CA ALA A 51 13.98 7.71 -1.58
C ALA A 51 13.90 6.54 -0.61
N LEU A 52 12.68 6.16 -0.23
CA LEU A 52 12.36 5.23 0.83
C LEU A 52 13.27 4.00 0.72
N GLY A 53 14.33 4.02 1.52
CA GLY A 53 15.59 3.41 1.12
C GLY A 53 15.60 1.92 1.37
N GLY A 54 15.23 1.14 0.36
CA GLY A 54 15.70 -0.21 0.11
C GLY A 54 15.13 -1.30 1.01
N VAL A 55 14.26 -2.12 0.40
CA VAL A 55 13.76 -3.43 0.87
C VAL A 55 14.85 -4.30 1.51
N GLY A 56 16.11 -4.16 1.09
CA GLY A 56 17.24 -5.01 1.48
C GLY A 56 17.61 -5.08 2.96
N ARG A 57 16.93 -4.37 3.87
CA ARG A 57 17.16 -4.48 5.33
C ARG A 57 15.92 -4.75 6.19
N ILE A 58 14.72 -4.73 5.61
CA ILE A 58 13.48 -5.02 6.34
C ILE A 58 13.36 -6.52 6.71
N PRO A 59 13.74 -7.49 5.85
CA PRO A 59 13.66 -8.91 6.20
C PRO A 59 14.49 -9.27 7.44
N GLY A 60 15.66 -8.64 7.64
CA GLY A 60 16.51 -8.92 8.80
C GLY A 60 15.95 -8.42 10.15
N ALA A 61 15.15 -7.35 10.14
CA ALA A 61 14.50 -6.82 11.34
C ALA A 61 13.17 -7.54 11.65
N ALA A 62 12.41 -7.92 10.60
CA ALA A 62 11.20 -8.73 10.73
C ALA A 62 11.53 -10.16 11.22
N GLY A 63 12.64 -10.73 10.75
CA GLY A 63 13.18 -12.05 11.15
C GLY A 63 13.36 -12.25 12.66
N ALA A 64 13.53 -11.16 13.42
CA ALA A 64 13.70 -11.22 14.87
C ALA A 64 12.38 -11.22 15.66
N TYR A 65 11.23 -10.91 15.03
CA TYR A 65 9.98 -10.63 15.74
C TYR A 65 8.78 -11.49 15.34
N VAL A 66 8.83 -12.23 14.23
CA VAL A 66 7.73 -13.13 13.82
C VAL A 66 8.17 -14.59 14.02
N PRO A 67 7.62 -15.32 15.02
CA PRO A 67 7.89 -16.74 15.18
C PRO A 67 7.19 -17.52 14.06
N GLY A 68 7.97 -18.21 13.21
CA GLY A 68 7.45 -19.06 12.14
C GLY A 68 8.14 -18.83 10.79
N GLU A 69 8.61 -19.91 10.16
CA GLU A 69 9.46 -19.89 8.97
C GLU A 69 8.75 -19.43 7.67
N SER A 70 7.42 -19.28 7.65
CA SER A 70 6.64 -19.17 6.40
C SER A 70 6.65 -17.79 5.74
N CYS A 71 6.64 -16.69 6.50
CA CYS A 71 6.59 -15.33 5.91
C CYS A 71 7.98 -14.75 5.59
N HIS A 72 9.01 -15.15 6.35
CA HIS A 72 10.40 -14.70 6.18
C HIS A 72 11.03 -15.19 4.88
N ALA A 73 10.62 -16.37 4.42
CA ALA A 73 11.06 -16.95 3.16
C ALA A 73 10.45 -16.24 1.94
N TRP A 74 9.27 -15.62 2.06
CA TRP A 74 8.50 -15.18 0.90
C TRP A 74 9.03 -13.88 0.27
N VAL A 75 9.27 -12.84 1.07
CA VAL A 75 9.67 -11.51 0.56
C VAL A 75 10.96 -11.56 -0.30
N PRO A 76 12.00 -12.33 0.06
CA PRO A 76 13.21 -12.46 -0.78
C PRO A 76 13.10 -13.51 -1.90
N GLN A 77 12.22 -14.51 -1.79
CA GLN A 77 12.13 -15.63 -2.77
C GLN A 77 11.11 -15.39 -3.88
N HIS A 78 10.18 -14.46 -3.70
CA HIS A 78 9.07 -14.18 -4.62
C HIS A 78 9.07 -12.75 -5.16
N GLU A 79 10.25 -12.13 -5.29
CA GLU A 79 10.45 -11.23 -6.44
C GLU A 79 9.95 -12.01 -7.69
N PRO A 80 8.96 -11.51 -8.44
CA PRO A 80 8.38 -12.23 -9.56
C PRO A 80 9.48 -12.54 -10.58
N ARG A 81 9.98 -13.78 -10.57
CA ARG A 81 10.85 -14.32 -11.64
C ARG A 81 10.00 -14.89 -12.78
N GLY A 82 8.85 -14.27 -13.05
CA GLY A 82 7.99 -14.56 -14.20
C GLY A 82 8.32 -13.62 -15.35
N GLN A 83 7.86 -13.94 -16.57
CA GLN A 83 8.21 -13.27 -17.84
C GLN A 83 7.94 -11.75 -17.92
N CYS A 84 7.35 -11.13 -16.89
CA CYS A 84 7.47 -9.71 -16.60
C CYS A 84 8.69 -9.49 -15.69
N ALA A 85 9.89 -9.68 -16.27
CA ALA A 85 11.16 -9.77 -15.55
C ALA A 85 11.75 -8.40 -15.12
N GLU A 86 10.94 -7.56 -14.49
CA GLU A 86 11.47 -6.50 -13.64
C GLU A 86 11.23 -6.92 -12.19
N PRO A 87 12.24 -6.88 -11.30
CA PRO A 87 12.01 -7.03 -9.87
C PRO A 87 10.83 -6.15 -9.48
N ILE A 88 9.98 -6.57 -8.52
CA ILE A 88 9.10 -5.60 -7.86
C ILE A 88 10.06 -4.58 -7.25
N ALA A 89 10.31 -3.50 -7.99
CA ALA A 89 11.10 -2.38 -7.57
C ALA A 89 10.23 -1.68 -6.54
N ALA A 90 10.16 -2.27 -5.34
CA ALA A 90 9.44 -1.73 -4.21
C ALA A 90 10.24 -0.51 -3.74
N THR A 91 9.96 0.59 -4.42
CA THR A 91 10.56 1.91 -4.21
C THR A 91 10.23 2.44 -2.82
N ASN A 92 9.09 2.02 -2.25
CA ASN A 92 8.56 2.50 -0.98
C ASN A 92 8.09 1.33 -0.11
N SER A 93 8.91 0.92 0.87
CA SER A 93 8.53 -0.11 1.84
C SER A 93 8.33 0.47 3.23
N MET A 94 7.20 0.15 3.86
CA MET A 94 6.87 0.54 5.24
C MET A 94 6.46 -0.69 6.05
N LEU A 95 6.61 -0.61 7.37
CA LEU A 95 6.05 -1.59 8.29
C LEU A 95 4.95 -0.96 9.12
N ALA A 96 3.95 -1.74 9.51
CA ALA A 96 3.07 -1.36 10.60
C ALA A 96 2.78 -2.53 11.53
N VAL A 97 2.49 -2.22 12.78
CA VAL A 97 2.06 -3.19 13.78
C VAL A 97 0.82 -2.69 14.50
N ASP A 98 0.01 -3.62 14.99
CA ASP A 98 -1.09 -3.29 15.88
C ASP A 98 -0.57 -3.10 17.30
N ASN A 99 -1.01 -2.06 18.00
CA ASN A 99 -0.58 -1.76 19.37
C ASN A 99 -1.39 -2.59 20.37
N VAL A 100 -1.27 -3.91 20.27
CA VAL A 100 -1.92 -4.91 21.14
C VAL A 100 -0.86 -5.87 21.69
N VAL A 101 -1.27 -6.82 22.54
CA VAL A 101 -0.38 -7.90 22.99
C VAL A 101 0.17 -8.67 21.79
N SER A 102 1.45 -9.03 21.83
CA SER A 102 2.20 -9.50 20.66
C SER A 102 1.57 -10.71 19.96
N GLU A 103 0.95 -11.61 20.72
CA GLU A 103 0.29 -12.82 20.22
C GLU A 103 -0.98 -12.53 19.39
N LYS A 104 -1.47 -11.29 19.47
CA LYS A 104 -2.62 -10.78 18.71
C LYS A 104 -2.22 -9.69 17.70
N SER A 105 -0.95 -9.29 17.69
CA SER A 105 -0.48 -8.21 16.81
C SER A 105 -0.25 -8.74 15.41
N HIS A 106 -0.75 -8.02 14.41
CA HIS A 106 -0.41 -8.30 13.02
C HIS A 106 0.78 -7.46 12.59
N LEU A 107 1.66 -8.05 11.76
CA LEU A 107 2.68 -7.31 11.03
C LEU A 107 2.17 -6.98 9.64
N LYS A 108 2.19 -5.70 9.27
CA LYS A 108 1.80 -5.24 7.93
C LYS A 108 3.05 -4.81 7.17
N PHE A 109 3.36 -5.50 6.07
CA PHE A 109 4.48 -5.15 5.20
C PHE A 109 3.95 -4.46 3.95
N TYR A 110 4.21 -3.17 3.84
CA TYR A 110 3.81 -2.34 2.72
C TYR A 110 4.88 -2.34 1.64
N PHE A 111 4.47 -2.43 0.38
CA PHE A 111 5.34 -2.30 -0.77
C PHE A 111 4.55 -1.74 -1.96
N GLN A 112 5.27 -1.13 -2.90
CA GLN A 112 4.71 -0.52 -4.09
C GLN A 112 5.24 -1.25 -5.33
N THR A 113 4.42 -1.35 -6.37
CA THR A 113 4.82 -1.85 -7.69
C THR A 113 4.52 -0.76 -8.71
N PRO A 114 5.34 -0.58 -9.76
CA PRO A 114 5.03 0.35 -10.84
C PRO A 114 3.81 -0.10 -11.67
N HIS A 115 3.41 -1.37 -11.56
CA HIS A 115 2.29 -1.95 -12.30
C HIS A 115 0.94 -1.69 -11.62
N THR A 116 -0.03 -1.35 -12.46
CA THR A 116 -1.42 -0.95 -12.15
C THR A 116 -2.44 -1.77 -12.95
N SER A 117 -2.00 -2.58 -13.91
CA SER A 117 -2.86 -3.47 -14.68
C SER A 117 -3.59 -4.47 -13.79
N PHE A 118 -4.79 -4.88 -14.20
CA PHE A 118 -5.56 -5.85 -13.44
C PHE A 118 -4.88 -7.23 -13.39
N ALA A 119 -4.12 -7.59 -14.42
CA ALA A 119 -3.26 -8.77 -14.41
C ALA A 119 -2.25 -8.74 -13.25
N SER A 120 -1.57 -7.61 -13.03
CA SER A 120 -0.65 -7.44 -11.89
C SER A 120 -1.38 -7.49 -10.55
N VAL A 121 -2.55 -6.86 -10.44
CA VAL A 121 -3.40 -6.94 -9.24
C VAL A 121 -3.72 -8.39 -8.92
N ARG A 122 -4.24 -9.15 -9.89
CA ARG A 122 -4.60 -10.56 -9.73
C ARG A 122 -3.42 -11.39 -9.24
N GLU A 123 -2.25 -11.23 -9.88
CA GLU A 123 -1.03 -11.93 -9.49
C GLU A 123 -0.69 -11.68 -8.01
N ILE A 124 -0.73 -10.42 -7.57
CA ILE A 124 -0.36 -10.05 -6.20
C ILE A 124 -1.43 -10.50 -5.18
N VAL A 125 -2.73 -10.27 -5.45
CA VAL A 125 -3.80 -10.59 -4.48
C VAL A 125 -4.04 -12.09 -4.33
N THR A 126 -3.72 -12.88 -5.36
CA THR A 126 -3.74 -14.35 -5.29
C THR A 126 -2.41 -14.94 -4.86
N LEU A 127 -1.38 -14.11 -4.67
CA LEU A 127 -0.03 -14.53 -4.36
C LEU A 127 0.50 -15.58 -5.37
N GLY A 128 0.30 -15.30 -6.66
CA GLY A 128 0.61 -16.21 -7.77
C GLY A 128 -0.23 -17.49 -7.73
N GLY A 129 -1.51 -17.38 -7.36
CA GLY A 129 -2.45 -18.50 -7.26
C GLY A 129 -2.36 -19.33 -5.97
N ARG A 130 -1.52 -18.96 -4.99
CA ARG A 130 -1.42 -19.66 -3.70
C ARG A 130 -2.58 -19.36 -2.75
N ILE A 131 -3.13 -18.14 -2.84
CA ILE A 131 -4.35 -17.77 -2.15
C ILE A 131 -5.50 -18.06 -3.10
N PRO A 132 -6.35 -19.06 -2.81
CA PRO A 132 -7.49 -19.36 -3.66
C PRO A 132 -8.51 -18.22 -3.56
N VAL A 133 -8.75 -17.55 -4.68
CA VAL A 133 -9.77 -16.51 -4.82
C VAL A 133 -10.69 -16.92 -5.95
N ALA A 134 -12.00 -16.91 -5.70
CA ALA A 134 -12.97 -17.20 -6.74
C ALA A 134 -12.90 -16.15 -7.86
N ASP A 135 -13.00 -16.59 -9.12
CA ASP A 135 -12.98 -15.68 -10.27
C ASP A 135 -14.04 -14.59 -10.18
N SER A 136 -15.22 -14.90 -9.61
CA SER A 136 -16.27 -13.90 -9.37
C SER A 136 -15.81 -12.76 -8.46
N HIS A 137 -15.02 -13.05 -7.42
CA HIS A 137 -14.47 -12.01 -6.52
C HIS A 137 -13.36 -11.21 -7.21
N LEU A 138 -12.57 -11.84 -8.08
CA LEU A 138 -11.58 -11.13 -8.89
C LEU A 138 -12.28 -10.18 -9.89
N GLN A 139 -13.35 -10.63 -10.54
CA GLN A 139 -14.13 -9.77 -11.43
C GLN A 139 -14.86 -8.65 -10.69
N ASP A 140 -15.36 -8.91 -9.48
CA ASP A 140 -15.93 -7.87 -8.60
C ASP A 140 -14.87 -6.81 -8.28
N LEU A 141 -13.67 -7.22 -7.87
CA LEU A 141 -12.53 -6.32 -7.64
C LEU A 141 -12.14 -5.54 -8.91
N ARG A 142 -12.10 -6.19 -10.08
CA ARG A 142 -11.82 -5.53 -11.36
C ARG A 142 -12.82 -4.42 -11.62
N SER A 143 -14.11 -4.72 -11.50
CA SER A 143 -15.19 -3.76 -11.75
C SER A 143 -15.12 -2.56 -10.80
N LEU A 144 -14.76 -2.80 -9.52
CA LEU A 144 -14.54 -1.73 -8.54
C LEU A 144 -13.35 -0.85 -8.94
N LEU A 145 -12.23 -1.44 -9.36
CA LEU A 145 -11.05 -0.69 -9.78
C LEU A 145 -11.33 0.17 -11.01
N LEU A 146 -12.07 -0.35 -11.99
CA LEU A 146 -12.49 0.44 -13.15
C LEU A 146 -13.39 1.61 -12.74
N ALA A 147 -14.37 1.37 -11.87
CA ALA A 147 -15.25 2.43 -11.35
C ALA A 147 -14.48 3.51 -10.56
N ILE A 148 -13.53 3.10 -9.72
CA ILE A 148 -12.68 4.02 -8.94
C ILE A 148 -11.81 4.88 -9.88
N ASN A 149 -11.27 4.30 -10.95
CA ASN A 149 -10.41 5.05 -11.87
C ASN A 149 -11.19 5.77 -12.99
N GLY A 150 -12.52 5.64 -13.04
CA GLY A 150 -13.34 6.22 -14.09
C GLY A 150 -13.05 5.63 -15.48
N ILE A 151 -12.76 4.33 -15.55
CA ILE A 151 -12.39 3.61 -16.77
C ILE A 151 -13.55 2.73 -17.23
N ASP A 152 -13.73 2.62 -18.54
CA ASP A 152 -14.75 1.78 -19.16
C ASP A 152 -14.52 0.27 -18.92
N SER A 153 -15.62 -0.49 -18.97
CA SER A 153 -15.61 -1.92 -18.62
C SER A 153 -14.78 -2.81 -19.56
N ASP A 154 -14.59 -2.37 -20.80
CA ASP A 154 -13.88 -3.07 -21.89
C ASP A 154 -12.35 -2.92 -21.81
N PHE A 155 -11.84 -2.17 -20.84
CA PHE A 155 -10.41 -1.96 -20.61
C PHE A 155 -9.63 -3.27 -20.43
N ALA A 156 -8.55 -3.49 -21.19
CA ALA A 156 -7.87 -4.77 -21.21
C ALA A 156 -7.14 -5.10 -19.89
N ASP A 157 -7.19 -6.36 -19.45
CA ASP A 157 -6.56 -6.84 -18.20
C ASP A 157 -5.06 -6.55 -18.09
N GLN A 158 -4.35 -6.57 -19.23
CA GLN A 158 -2.90 -6.34 -19.33
C GLN A 158 -2.53 -4.87 -19.45
N GLN A 159 -3.52 -3.99 -19.66
CA GLN A 159 -3.26 -2.57 -19.88
C GLN A 159 -3.02 -1.88 -18.53
N GLU A 160 -1.98 -1.07 -18.47
CA GLU A 160 -1.70 -0.21 -17.31
C GLU A 160 -2.71 0.93 -17.26
N VAL A 161 -3.20 1.24 -16.06
CA VAL A 161 -4.17 2.32 -15.84
C VAL A 161 -3.58 3.63 -16.35
N PRO A 162 -4.31 4.39 -17.19
CA PRO A 162 -3.83 5.66 -17.70
C PRO A 162 -3.41 6.60 -16.58
N CYS A 163 -2.21 7.16 -16.73
CA CYS A 163 -1.61 8.07 -15.78
C CYS A 163 -1.51 9.45 -16.44
N PRO A 164 -2.18 10.50 -15.94
CA PRO A 164 -2.02 11.85 -16.44
C PRO A 164 -0.55 12.28 -16.38
N GLU A 165 -0.05 12.93 -17.42
CA GLU A 165 1.35 13.38 -17.47
C GLU A 165 1.64 14.37 -16.33
N GLN A 166 0.68 15.26 -16.04
CA GLN A 166 0.81 16.30 -15.01
C GLN A 166 -0.03 15.96 -13.78
N TYR A 167 0.53 16.22 -12.60
CA TYR A 167 -0.23 16.21 -11.35
C TYR A 167 -1.14 17.43 -11.28
N ASP A 168 -2.22 17.35 -10.50
CA ASP A 168 -2.96 18.54 -10.09
C ASP A 168 -1.97 19.54 -9.47
N PRO A 169 -1.84 20.76 -10.03
CA PRO A 169 -0.91 21.77 -9.52
C PRO A 169 -1.14 22.11 -8.04
N SER A 170 -2.38 22.00 -7.54
CA SER A 170 -2.70 22.22 -6.13
C SER A 170 -2.07 21.19 -5.18
N ALA A 171 -1.67 20.02 -5.70
CA ALA A 171 -0.95 19.00 -4.95
C ALA A 171 0.55 19.29 -4.88
N ILE A 172 1.14 19.88 -5.93
CA ILE A 172 2.59 20.05 -6.12
C ILE A 172 3.24 20.78 -4.95
N ASP A 173 2.64 21.88 -4.50
CA ASP A 173 3.18 22.72 -3.42
C ASP A 173 3.10 22.05 -2.04
N ASN A 174 2.24 21.04 -1.88
CA ASN A 174 2.01 20.34 -0.61
C ASN A 174 2.90 19.09 -0.46
N PHE A 175 3.44 18.54 -1.55
CA PHE A 175 4.16 17.28 -1.53
C PHE A 175 5.22 17.22 -2.65
N VAL A 176 6.44 17.66 -2.36
CA VAL A 176 7.56 17.72 -3.33
C VAL A 176 7.94 16.35 -3.91
N GLU A 177 7.55 15.24 -3.28
CA GLU A 177 7.88 13.87 -3.71
C GLU A 177 6.65 13.07 -4.21
N LEU A 178 5.55 13.74 -4.60
CA LEU A 178 4.35 13.12 -5.19
C LEU A 178 4.64 12.05 -6.26
N PRO A 179 5.60 12.25 -7.18
CA PRO A 179 5.82 11.29 -8.26
C PRO A 179 6.19 9.89 -7.79
N ILE A 180 6.98 9.79 -6.73
CA ILE A 180 7.45 8.50 -6.20
C ILE A 180 6.39 7.87 -5.29
N LEU A 181 5.67 8.68 -4.51
CA LEU A 181 4.68 8.16 -3.56
C LEU A 181 3.38 7.71 -4.23
N LEU A 182 3.00 8.30 -5.37
CA LEU A 182 1.69 8.07 -5.99
C LEU A 182 1.77 7.30 -7.31
N SER A 183 2.95 6.89 -7.77
CA SER A 183 3.08 6.09 -8.99
C SER A 183 2.95 4.59 -8.71
N GLY A 184 2.18 3.90 -9.52
CA GLY A 184 1.91 2.48 -9.36
C GLY A 184 0.91 2.19 -8.24
N TYR A 185 0.74 0.90 -7.93
CA TYR A 185 -0.17 0.45 -6.86
C TYR A 185 0.61 0.06 -5.60
N LEU A 186 0.04 0.41 -4.45
CA LEU A 186 0.57 0.08 -3.14
C LEU A 186 -0.19 -1.11 -2.57
N TYR A 187 0.51 -2.03 -1.94
CA TYR A 187 -0.05 -3.19 -1.28
C TYR A 187 0.47 -3.27 0.14
N TYR A 188 -0.25 -3.96 1.01
CA TYR A 188 0.39 -4.60 2.15
C TYR A 188 0.00 -6.05 2.30
N PHE A 189 0.94 -6.82 2.85
CA PHE A 189 0.70 -8.14 3.40
C PHE A 189 0.39 -8.04 4.87
N ASP A 190 -0.79 -8.50 5.26
CA ASP A 190 -1.26 -8.63 6.63
C ASP A 190 -0.84 -10.00 7.17
N ILE A 191 0.20 -10.00 7.98
CA ILE A 191 0.78 -11.21 8.56
C ILE A 191 0.19 -11.37 9.95
N ALA A 192 -0.88 -12.16 10.02
CA ALA A 192 -1.56 -12.51 11.26
C ALA A 192 -0.86 -13.69 11.97
N PRO A 193 -0.93 -13.78 13.31
CA PRO A 193 -0.52 -14.98 14.03
C PRO A 193 -1.40 -16.19 13.66
N GLY A 194 -0.78 -17.30 13.24
CA GLY A 194 -1.46 -18.58 12.99
C GLY A 194 -1.57 -19.00 11.51
N PRO A 195 -2.20 -18.20 10.63
CA PRO A 195 -2.29 -18.52 9.20
C PRO A 195 -0.92 -18.66 8.53
N ALA A 196 -0.82 -19.59 7.57
CA ALA A 196 0.42 -19.82 6.83
C ALA A 196 0.68 -18.76 5.74
N LEU A 197 -0.37 -18.13 5.22
CA LEU A 197 -0.33 -17.13 4.17
C LEU A 197 -0.89 -15.79 4.68
N PRO A 198 -0.36 -14.65 4.22
CA PRO A 198 -0.86 -13.34 4.60
C PRO A 198 -2.21 -13.04 3.93
N SER A 199 -2.98 -12.13 4.51
CA SER A 199 -4.04 -11.44 3.76
C SER A 199 -3.43 -10.29 2.96
N ILE A 200 -3.96 -10.01 1.77
CA ILE A 200 -3.42 -8.97 0.89
C ILE A 200 -4.38 -7.79 0.85
N LYS A 201 -3.87 -6.57 1.01
CA LYS A 201 -4.66 -5.36 0.79
C LYS A 201 -4.05 -4.50 -0.30
N LEU A 202 -4.88 -4.08 -1.24
CA LEU A 202 -4.55 -3.13 -2.30
C LEU A 202 -4.93 -1.70 -1.88
N TYR A 203 -4.09 -0.75 -2.24
CA TYR A 203 -4.31 0.69 -2.19
C TYR A 203 -4.19 1.22 -3.62
N ASN A 204 -5.31 1.73 -4.14
CA ASN A 204 -5.34 2.46 -5.40
C ASN A 204 -5.10 3.97 -5.12
N PRO A 205 -4.00 4.58 -5.62
CA PRO A 205 -3.74 6.00 -5.44
C PRO A 205 -4.58 6.83 -6.41
N VAL A 206 -5.85 7.03 -6.06
CA VAL A 206 -6.83 7.80 -6.85
C VAL A 206 -6.43 9.24 -7.11
N ARG A 207 -5.57 9.83 -6.26
CA ARG A 207 -5.00 11.17 -6.52
C ARG A 207 -4.17 11.22 -7.82
N ARG A 208 -3.61 10.08 -8.24
CA ARG A 208 -2.80 9.97 -9.46
C ARG A 208 -3.56 9.34 -10.62
N TYR A 209 -4.35 8.31 -10.35
CA TYR A 209 -4.99 7.49 -11.38
C TYR A 209 -6.50 7.69 -11.48
N GLY A 210 -7.11 8.28 -10.45
CA GLY A 210 -8.54 8.52 -10.40
C GLY A 210 -8.94 9.83 -11.10
N PRO A 211 -10.24 9.97 -11.38
CA PRO A 211 -10.81 11.23 -11.84
C PRO A 211 -10.93 12.23 -10.67
N ASP A 212 -11.59 13.36 -10.88
CA ASP A 212 -11.90 14.29 -9.79
C ASP A 212 -12.80 13.65 -8.71
N ASP A 213 -12.77 14.22 -7.50
CA ASP A 213 -13.49 13.68 -6.33
C ASP A 213 -15.00 13.49 -6.55
N ARG A 214 -15.64 14.35 -7.37
CA ARG A 214 -17.07 14.25 -7.65
C ARG A 214 -17.35 13.07 -8.58
N ALA A 215 -16.57 12.92 -9.64
CA ALA A 215 -16.67 11.79 -10.56
C ALA A 215 -16.36 10.47 -9.84
N LEU A 216 -15.29 10.44 -9.03
CA LEU A 216 -14.91 9.30 -8.19
C LEU A 216 -16.05 8.87 -7.26
N ALA A 217 -16.62 9.83 -6.52
CA ALA A 217 -17.75 9.55 -5.62
C ALA A 217 -18.97 9.02 -6.38
N GLY A 218 -19.29 9.63 -7.54
CA GLY A 218 -20.38 9.17 -8.40
C GLY A 218 -20.19 7.73 -8.88
N GLY A 219 -18.99 7.40 -9.38
CA GLY A 219 -18.66 6.05 -9.85
C GLY A 219 -18.73 5.00 -8.75
N ILE A 220 -18.18 5.30 -7.56
CA ILE A 220 -18.25 4.40 -6.40
C ILE A 220 -19.71 4.19 -5.97
N MET A 221 -20.53 5.25 -5.89
CA MET A 221 -21.94 5.11 -5.50
C MET A 221 -22.72 4.25 -6.49
N GLN A 222 -22.55 4.47 -7.80
CA GLN A 222 -23.20 3.65 -8.82
C GLN A 222 -22.76 2.19 -8.74
N TRP A 223 -21.46 1.95 -8.56
CA TRP A 223 -20.94 0.61 -8.35
C TRP A 223 -21.55 -0.02 -7.09
N MET A 224 -21.61 0.71 -5.97
CA MET A 224 -22.20 0.20 -4.74
C MET A 224 -23.70 -0.14 -4.89
N ASP A 225 -24.49 0.67 -5.60
CA ASP A 225 -25.93 0.37 -5.84
C ASP A 225 -26.09 -0.91 -6.68
N ALA A 226 -25.31 -1.02 -7.75
CA ALA A 226 -25.32 -2.20 -8.63
C ALA A 226 -24.94 -3.50 -7.90
N HIS A 227 -24.18 -3.40 -6.81
CA HIS A 227 -23.75 -4.53 -5.99
C HIS A 227 -24.56 -4.66 -4.68
N GLY A 228 -25.66 -3.91 -4.52
CA GLY A 228 -26.54 -3.99 -3.35
C GLY A 228 -25.89 -3.52 -2.04
N ARG A 229 -24.88 -2.64 -2.12
CA ARG A 229 -24.08 -2.14 -0.99
C ARG A 229 -24.48 -0.75 -0.49
N ILE A 230 -25.45 -0.10 -1.11
CA ILE A 230 -26.01 1.15 -0.58
C ILE A 230 -26.95 0.84 0.58
N LEU A 231 -26.69 1.44 1.73
CA LEU A 231 -27.66 1.53 2.81
C LEU A 231 -28.80 2.44 2.34
N ARG A 232 -29.92 1.82 1.94
CA ARG A 232 -31.17 2.55 1.77
C ARG A 232 -31.67 2.88 3.17
N ALA A 233 -31.71 4.17 3.51
CA ALA A 233 -32.41 4.60 4.71
C ALA A 233 -33.85 4.12 4.61
N VAL A 234 -34.23 3.21 5.51
CA VAL A 234 -35.62 2.78 5.74
C VAL A 234 -36.26 3.75 6.71
#